data_AF-A0A3N5JWR5-F1
#
_entry.id   AF-A0A3N5JWR5-F1
#
_cell.length_a   1.000
_cell.length_b   1.000
_cell.length_c   1.000
_cell.angle_alpha   90.00
_cell.angle_beta   90.00
_cell.angle_gamma   90.00
#
_symmetry.space_group_name_H-M   'P 1'
#
loop_
_entity.id
_entity.type
_entity.pdbx_description
1 polymer ?
#
loop_
_entity_poly.entity_id
_entity_poly.type
_entity_poly.pdbx_seq_one_letter_code
_entity_poly.pdbx_strand_id
1 'polypeptide(L)' 'MKFLVLLIIVLLVAFALWPRQPTPPIEETFIAPQLEPLNKAKQVEDQYMEALERANEEIEQQSDGG' A
#
# COMPACT_ATOMS: atom_id res chain seq x y z
N MET A 1 15.62 18.00 -44.92
CA MET A 1 15.18 16.62 -44.68
C MET A 1 16.09 15.85 -43.73
N LYS A 2 17.36 15.56 -44.08
CA LYS A 2 18.29 14.78 -43.23
C LYS A 2 18.52 15.36 -41.82
N PHE A 3 18.68 16.69 -41.72
CA PHE A 3 18.82 17.39 -40.43
C PHE A 3 17.57 17.28 -39.54
N LEU A 4 16.39 17.31 -40.16
CA LEU A 4 15.11 17.24 -39.45
C LEU A 4 14.91 15.84 -38.87
N VAL A 5 15.29 14.80 -39.62
CA VAL A 5 15.30 13.41 -39.16
C VAL A 5 16.27 13.22 -38.00
N LEU A 6 17.48 13.76 -38.09
CA LEU A 6 18.46 13.70 -36.99
C LEU A 6 17.94 14.37 -35.73
N LEU A 7 17.29 15.52 -35.85
CA LEU A 7 16.73 16.26 -34.71
C LEU A 7 15.61 15.46 -34.03
N ILE A 8 14.73 14.82 -34.79
CA ILE A 8 13.69 13.94 -34.26
C ILE A 8 14.30 12.76 -33.50
N ILE A 9 15.33 12.12 -34.05
CA ILE A 9 16.02 11.00 -33.38
C ILE A 9 16.61 11.46 -32.04
N VAL A 10 17.27 12.62 -32.00
CA VAL A 10 17.82 13.19 -30.77
C VAL A 10 16.73 13.46 -29.73
N LEU A 11 15.59 14.02 -30.14
CA LEU A 11 14.45 14.26 -29.24
C LEU A 11 13.87 12.95 -28.67
N LEU A 12 13.73 11.92 -29.51
CA LEU A 12 13.22 10.62 -29.06
C LEU A 12 14.18 9.94 -28.08
N VAL A 13 15.49 10.02 -28.32
CA VAL A 13 16.51 9.49 -27.40
C VAL A 13 16.49 10.25 -26.08
N ALA A 14 16.41 11.57 -26.12
CA ALA A 14 16.32 12.40 -24.92
C ALA A 14 15.06 12.10 -24.10
N PHE A 15 13.92 11.85 -24.77
CA PHE A 15 12.68 11.46 -24.11
C PHE A 15 12.76 10.05 -23.51
N ALA A 16 13.33 9.08 -24.23
CA ALA A 16 13.48 7.71 -23.76
C ALA A 16 14.43 7.58 -22.57
N LEU A 17 15.47 8.40 -22.54
CA LEU A 17 16.44 8.48 -21.44
C LEU A 17 16.02 9.46 -20.34
N TRP A 18 14.87 10.12 -20.48
CA TRP A 18 14.40 11.06 -19.47
C TRP A 18 14.11 10.30 -18.17
N PRO A 19 14.76 10.67 -17.05
CA PRO A 19 14.53 9.98 -15.79
C PRO A 19 13.06 10.14 -15.40
N ARG A 20 12.36 9.02 -15.20
CA ARG A 20 11.05 9.05 -14.58
C ARG A 20 11.25 9.54 -13.15
N GLN A 21 10.52 10.59 -12.79
CA GLN A 21 10.52 10.99 -11.38
C GLN A 21 9.97 9.85 -10.55
N PRO A 22 10.65 9.46 -9.45
CA PRO A 22 10.11 8.49 -8.53
C PRO A 22 8.79 9.03 -8.00
N THR A 23 7.74 8.21 -8.02
CA THR A 23 6.52 8.54 -7.30
C THR A 23 6.87 8.69 -5.82
N PRO A 24 6.50 9.80 -5.16
CA PRO A 24 6.80 9.98 -3.76
C PRO A 24 6.16 8.84 -2.96
N PRO A 25 6.84 8.34 -1.92
CA PRO A 25 6.27 7.34 -1.03
C PRO A 25 5.00 7.90 -0.36
N ILE A 26 4.06 7.02 -0.01
CA ILE A 26 2.72 7.41 0.45
C ILE A 26 2.82 8.25 1.73
N GLU A 27 3.83 7.98 2.56
CA GLU A 27 4.16 8.69 3.80
C GLU A 27 4.52 10.17 3.57
N GLU A 28 5.03 10.52 2.39
CA GLU A 28 5.38 11.90 2.00
C GLU A 28 4.23 12.62 1.27
N THR A 29 3.11 11.91 1.06
CA THR A 29 1.96 12.42 0.33
C THR A 29 0.89 12.94 1.30
N PHE A 30 0.03 13.87 0.85
CA PHE A 30 -1.14 14.38 1.61
C PHE A 30 -2.14 13.30 2.09
N ILE A 31 -1.95 12.04 1.66
CA ILE A 31 -2.76 10.88 2.04
C ILE A 31 -2.24 10.25 3.34
N ALA A 32 -0.97 10.46 3.71
CA ALA A 32 -0.37 9.87 4.91
C ALA A 32 -1.19 10.10 6.21
N PRO A 33 -1.70 11.31 6.51
CA PRO A 33 -2.49 11.53 7.73
C PRO A 33 -3.85 10.82 7.70
N GLN A 34 -4.36 10.49 6.50
CA GLN A 34 -5.65 9.83 6.34
C GLN A 34 -5.56 8.32 6.58
N LEU A 35 -4.36 7.74 6.50
CA LEU A 35 -4.13 6.30 6.75
C LEU A 35 -3.97 5.97 8.22
N GLU A 36 -3.60 6.93 9.05
CA GLU A 36 -3.45 6.76 10.51
C GLU A 36 -4.74 6.27 11.19
N PRO A 37 -5.93 6.88 10.98
CA PRO A 37 -7.18 6.36 11.55
C PRO A 37 -7.58 4.99 10.97
N LEU A 38 -7.26 4.71 9.70
CA LEU A 38 -7.50 3.41 9.07
C LEU A 38 -6.66 2.30 9.71
N ASN A 39 -5.38 2.55 9.95
CA ASN A 39 -4.50 1.62 10.63
C ASN A 39 -4.92 1.39 12.08
N LYS A 40 -5.37 2.44 12.77
CA LYS A 40 -5.91 2.32 14.13
C LYS A 40 -7.20 1.49 14.16
N ALA A 41 -8.10 1.69 13.20
CA ALA A 41 -9.32 0.90 13.09
C ALA A 41 -9.00 -0.58 12.84
N LYS A 42 -8.05 -0.87 11.94
CA LYS A 42 -7.58 -2.23 11.67
C LYS A 42 -7.03 -2.93 12.92
N GLN A 43 -6.21 -2.23 13.72
CA GLN A 43 -5.70 -2.81 14.97
C GLN A 43 -6.80 -3.15 15.97
N VAL A 44 -7.86 -2.35 16.05
CA VAL A 44 -9.01 -2.63 16.93
C VAL A 44 -9.81 -3.82 16.44
N GLU A 45 -10.01 -3.95 15.12
CA GLU A 45 -10.67 -5.11 14.51
C GLU A 45 -9.87 -6.40 14.78
N ASP A 46 -8.56 -6.38 14.57
CA ASP A 46 -7.68 -7.53 14.82
C ASP A 46 -7.76 -7.96 16.30
N GLN A 47 -7.73 -7.00 17.25
CA GLN A 47 -7.88 -7.29 18.68
C GLN A 47 -9.24 -7.88 19.04
N TYR A 48 -10.30 -7.40 18.41
CA TYR A 48 -11.65 -7.92 18.65
C TYR A 48 -11.79 -9.35 18.13
N MET A 49 -11.25 -9.63 16.93
CA MET A 49 -11.27 -10.98 16.35
C MET A 49 -10.46 -11.97 17.19
N GLU A 50 -9.29 -11.57 17.69
CA GLU A 50 -8.48 -12.40 18.58
C GLU A 50 -9.21 -12.68 19.92
N ALA A 51 -9.88 -11.68 20.49
CA ALA A 51 -10.67 -11.87 21.71
C ALA A 51 -11.87 -12.82 21.47
N LEU A 52 -12.51 -12.72 20.31
CA LEU A 52 -13.62 -13.59 19.92
C LEU A 52 -13.16 -15.04 19.74
N GLU A 53 -12.00 -15.24 19.11
CA GLU A 53 -11.41 -16.56 18.90
C GLU A 53 -11.08 -17.24 20.24
N ARG A 54 -10.42 -16.53 21.17
CA ARG A 54 -10.16 -17.05 22.53
C ARG A 54 -11.44 -17.40 23.27
N ALA A 55 -12.46 -16.55 23.21
CA ALA A 55 -13.74 -16.84 23.85
C ALA A 55 -14.40 -18.09 23.28
N ASN A 56 -14.28 -18.31 21.96
CA ASN A 56 -14.81 -19.49 21.30
C ASN A 56 -14.03 -20.76 21.71
N GLU A 57 -12.70 -20.69 21.78
CA GLU A 57 -11.86 -21.78 22.28
C GLU A 57 -12.19 -22.16 23.73
N GLU A 58 -12.44 -21.17 24.59
CA GLU A 58 -12.85 -21.40 25.99
C GLU A 58 -14.21 -22.13 26.07
N ILE A 59 -15.16 -21.74 25.22
CA ILE A 59 -16.49 -22.38 25.14
C ILE A 59 -16.37 -23.82 24.62
N GLU A 60 -15.56 -24.04 23.58
CA GLU A 60 -15.33 -25.37 23.01
C GLU A 60 -14.67 -26.31 24.04
N GLN A 61 -13.66 -25.83 24.76
CA GLN A 61 -13.03 -26.59 25.86
C GLN A 61 -14.00 -26.92 27.01
N GLN A 62 -14.94 -26.02 27.32
CA GLN A 62 -15.98 -26.28 28.32
C GLN A 62 -17.05 -27.26 27.83
N SER A 63 -17.33 -27.26 26.51
CA SER A 63 -18.33 -28.13 25.89
C SER A 63 -17.86 -29.57 25.70
N ASP A 64 -16.57 -29.79 25.43
CA ASP A 64 -15.98 -31.13 25.19
C ASP A 64 -15.60 -31.86 26.50
N GLY A 65 -15.70 -31.18 27.65
CA GLY A 65 -15.39 -31.70 28.99
C GLY A 65 -16.57 -32.22 29.81
N GLY A 66 -17.77 -32.35 29.22
CA GLY A 66 -19.00 -32.86 29.87
C GLY A 66 -19.47 -34.19 29.32
#